data_AF-A0AAE6ML05-F1
#
_entry.id   AF-A0AAE6ML05-F1
#
_cell.length_a   1.000
_cell.length_b   1.000
_cell.length_c   1.000
_cell.angle_alpha   90.00
_cell.angle_beta   90.00
_cell.angle_gamma   90.00
#
_symmetry.space_group_name_H-M   'P 1'
#
loop_
_entity.id
_entity.type
_entity.pdbx_description
1 polymer ?
#
loop_
_entity_poly.entity_id
_entity_poly.type
_entity_poly.pdbx_seq_one_letter_code
_entity_poly.pdbx_strand_id
1 'polypeptide(L)'
;MTKKQKKQIQLTIIHDGKTSQVIAHKDRDGHIGFSLQAIHPQIKPVEISVPQTLSYGAGRAWSAFSDNATGLNDIMSGRVKVTDAVTGPIGIAVLFGGSFDWLRFWRLVAVLSAAIAFFNLLPLPVLDGGHALFIGIEAIRGKPLSTTITAYIQLIGFVTVALLAIYVCVIDIIRIVNI
;
A
#
# COMPACT_ATOMS: atom_id res chain seq x y z
N MET A 1 -32.62 18.20 5.23
CA MET A 1 -32.82 17.14 4.21
C MET A 1 -33.14 17.81 2.88
N THR A 2 -32.18 17.94 1.95
CA THR A 2 -32.44 18.54 0.63
C THR A 2 -31.92 17.61 -0.47
N LYS A 3 -32.85 16.91 -1.12
CA LYS A 3 -32.65 15.98 -2.24
C LYS A 3 -32.06 16.76 -3.43
N LYS A 4 -30.75 16.66 -3.69
CA LYS A 4 -30.15 17.12 -4.95
C LYS A 4 -30.66 16.24 -6.09
N GLN A 5 -31.58 16.76 -6.89
CA GLN A 5 -32.01 16.14 -8.15
C GLN A 5 -30.80 16.03 -9.09
N LYS A 6 -30.25 14.82 -9.26
CA LYS A 6 -29.33 14.50 -10.36
C LYS A 6 -30.15 14.58 -11.67
N LYS A 7 -30.17 15.76 -12.31
CA LYS A 7 -30.80 15.94 -13.62
C LYS A 7 -29.97 15.20 -14.67
N GLN A 8 -30.43 13.99 -15.02
CA GLN A 8 -29.88 13.16 -16.09
C GLN A 8 -30.14 13.83 -17.44
N ILE A 9 -29.17 13.75 -18.36
CA ILE A 9 -29.35 14.15 -19.76
C ILE A 9 -29.22 12.91 -20.63
N GLN A 10 -30.10 12.77 -21.61
CA GLN A 10 -29.97 11.76 -22.64
C GLN A 10 -29.11 12.32 -23.78
N LEU A 11 -27.96 11.70 -24.02
CA LEU A 11 -27.08 12.01 -25.14
C LEU A 11 -27.27 10.97 -26.23
N THR A 12 -27.40 11.44 -27.46
CA THR A 12 -27.42 10.59 -28.65
C THR A 12 -26.03 10.62 -29.29
N ILE A 13 -25.35 9.47 -29.30
CA ILE A 13 -24.02 9.29 -29.88
C ILE A 13 -24.19 8.57 -31.22
N ILE A 14 -23.64 9.13 -32.29
CA ILE A 14 -23.63 8.51 -33.61
C ILE A 14 -22.19 8.09 -33.91
N HIS A 15 -21.95 6.79 -34.08
CA HIS A 15 -20.65 6.24 -34.47
C HIS A 15 -20.83 5.11 -35.48
N ASP A 16 -20.04 5.09 -36.56
CA ASP A 16 -20.12 4.09 -37.65
C ASP A 16 -21.55 3.85 -38.20
N GLY A 17 -22.33 4.92 -38.33
CA GLY A 17 -23.73 4.86 -38.78
C GLY A 17 -24.71 4.24 -37.78
N LYS A 18 -24.26 3.88 -36.57
CA LYS A 18 -25.09 3.38 -35.47
C LYS A 18 -25.38 4.50 -34.47
N THR A 19 -26.62 4.56 -34.01
CA THR A 19 -27.09 5.52 -33.01
C THR A 19 -27.20 4.83 -31.65
N SER A 20 -26.44 5.31 -30.67
CA SER A 20 -26.41 4.81 -29.29
C SER A 20 -26.88 5.91 -28.35
N GLN A 21 -27.79 5.61 -27.43
CA GLN A 21 -28.23 6.56 -26.42
C GLN A 21 -27.52 6.30 -25.10
N VAL A 22 -26.88 7.32 -24.54
CA VAL A 22 -26.17 7.24 -23.27
C VAL A 22 -26.73 8.28 -22.32
N ILE A 23 -26.96 7.88 -21.07
CA ILE A 23 -27.39 8.80 -20.02
C ILE A 23 -26.15 9.43 -19.40
N ALA A 24 -25.98 10.73 -19.57
CA ALA A 24 -24.90 11.49 -18.94
C ALA A 24 -25.38 12.17 -17.66
N HIS A 25 -24.49 12.23 -16.68
CA HIS A 25 -24.68 12.97 -15.44
C HIS A 25 -23.93 14.30 -15.53
N LYS A 26 -24.62 15.41 -15.25
CA LYS A 26 -23.99 16.72 -15.12
C LYS A 26 -23.25 16.83 -13.79
N ASP A 27 -22.11 17.51 -13.79
CA ASP A 27 -21.51 18.03 -12.56
C ASP A 27 -22.27 19.27 -12.05
N ARG A 28 -21.92 19.78 -10.86
CA ARG A 28 -22.55 20.93 -10.19
C ARG A 28 -22.58 22.19 -11.05
N ASP A 29 -21.56 22.40 -11.88
CA ASP A 29 -21.44 23.55 -12.78
C ASP A 29 -22.04 23.29 -14.18
N GLY A 30 -22.69 22.13 -14.39
CA GLY A 30 -23.38 21.80 -15.64
C GLY A 30 -22.48 21.20 -16.72
N HIS A 31 -21.21 20.92 -16.43
CA HIS A 31 -20.28 20.28 -17.35
C HIS A 31 -20.61 18.80 -17.58
N ILE A 32 -20.33 18.33 -18.79
CA ILE A 32 -20.42 16.93 -19.21
C ILE A 32 -19.02 16.51 -19.66
N GLY A 33 -18.43 15.54 -18.96
CA GLY A 33 -17.14 14.97 -19.33
C GLY A 33 -17.30 13.77 -20.26
N PHE A 34 -16.39 13.64 -21.23
CA PHE A 34 -16.22 12.42 -22.00
C PHE A 34 -15.00 11.68 -21.48
N SER A 35 -15.17 10.39 -21.19
CA SER A 35 -14.06 9.49 -20.89
C SER A 35 -14.15 8.32 -21.86
N LEU A 36 -13.02 7.90 -22.40
CA LEU A 36 -12.96 6.61 -23.06
C LEU A 36 -13.33 5.58 -22.00
N GLN A 37 -14.46 4.90 -22.20
CA GLN A 37 -14.85 3.83 -21.30
C GLN A 37 -13.67 2.86 -21.24
N ALA A 38 -13.05 2.79 -20.05
CA ALA A 38 -11.97 1.85 -19.83
C ALA A 38 -12.51 0.49 -20.28
N ILE A 39 -11.89 -0.06 -21.33
CA ILE A 39 -12.12 -1.43 -21.73
C ILE A 39 -11.69 -2.20 -20.49
N HIS A 40 -12.65 -2.56 -19.65
CA HIS A 40 -12.40 -3.49 -18.56
C HIS A 40 -12.13 -4.78 -19.30
N PRO A 41 -10.86 -5.21 -19.41
CA PRO A 41 -10.58 -6.48 -20.07
C PRO A 41 -11.42 -7.48 -19.29
N GLN A 42 -12.23 -8.27 -19.97
CA GLN A 42 -12.91 -9.39 -19.34
C GLN A 42 -11.79 -10.26 -18.75
N ILE A 43 -11.52 -10.12 -17.45
CA ILE A 43 -10.52 -10.91 -16.75
C ILE A 43 -11.11 -12.31 -16.72
N LYS A 44 -10.81 -13.09 -17.76
CA LYS A 44 -11.16 -14.50 -17.77
C LYS A 44 -10.29 -15.15 -16.69
N PRO A 45 -10.89 -15.76 -15.67
CA PRO A 45 -10.13 -16.56 -14.72
C PRO A 45 -9.37 -17.61 -15.52
N VAL A 46 -8.04 -17.55 -15.45
CA VAL A 46 -7.20 -18.62 -16.01
C VAL A 46 -7.18 -19.70 -14.94
N GLU A 47 -7.56 -20.92 -15.30
CA GLU A 47 -7.35 -22.07 -14.43
C GLU A 47 -5.85 -22.32 -14.31
N ILE A 48 -5.31 -22.01 -13.14
CA ILE A 48 -3.91 -22.27 -12.79
C ILE A 48 -3.88 -23.50 -11.89
N SER A 49 -3.02 -24.46 -12.21
CA SER A 49 -2.80 -25.62 -11.35
C SER A 49 -2.21 -25.21 -10.00
N VAL A 50 -2.33 -26.07 -8.98
CA VAL A 50 -1.81 -25.81 -7.63
C VAL A 50 -0.30 -25.48 -7.63
N PRO A 51 0.58 -26.22 -8.33
CA PRO A 51 2.00 -25.88 -8.39
C PRO A 51 2.27 -24.54 -9.07
N GLN A 52 1.56 -24.25 -10.15
CA GLN A 52 1.69 -22.97 -10.85
C GLN A 52 1.24 -21.80 -9.98
N THR A 53 0.19 -21.99 -9.18
CA THR A 53 -0.30 -20.98 -8.23
C THR A 53 0.74 -20.65 -7.18
N LEU A 54 1.46 -21.64 -6.67
CA LEU A 54 2.52 -21.43 -5.69
C LEU A 54 3.69 -20.63 -6.28
N SER A 55 4.18 -21.04 -7.46
CA SER A 55 5.27 -20.32 -8.14
C SER A 55 4.87 -18.90 -8.55
N TYR A 56 3.64 -18.73 -9.04
CA TYR A 56 3.09 -17.41 -9.35
C TYR A 56 2.99 -16.54 -8.09
N GLY A 57 2.42 -17.07 -7.00
CA GLY A 57 2.31 -16.39 -5.72
C GLY A 57 3.66 -15.99 -5.13
N ALA A 58 4.66 -16.87 -5.20
CA ALA A 58 6.03 -16.58 -4.78
C ALA A 58 6.64 -15.43 -5.61
N GLY A 59 6.47 -15.46 -6.94
CA GLY A 59 6.89 -14.37 -7.81
C GLY A 59 6.21 -13.04 -7.45
N ARG A 60 4.90 -13.06 -7.17
CA ARG A 60 4.14 -11.88 -6.75
C ARG A 60 4.60 -11.35 -5.38
N ALA A 61 4.91 -12.23 -4.44
CA ALA A 61 5.45 -11.86 -3.14
C ALA A 61 6.85 -11.24 -3.28
N TRP A 62 7.70 -11.80 -4.13
CA TRP A 62 9.02 -11.23 -4.44
C TRP A 62 8.92 -9.87 -5.10
N SER A 63 8.01 -9.69 -6.06
CA SER A 63 7.74 -8.38 -6.66
C SER A 63 7.29 -7.37 -5.60
N ALA A 64 6.33 -7.73 -4.74
CA ALA A 64 5.87 -6.85 -3.67
C ALA A 64 7.02 -6.48 -2.70
N PHE A 65 7.91 -7.43 -2.40
CA PHE A 65 9.11 -7.16 -1.61
C PHE A 65 10.06 -6.17 -2.31
N SER A 66 10.36 -6.38 -3.61
CA SER A 66 11.22 -5.46 -4.38
C SER A 66 10.59 -4.07 -4.58
N ASP A 67 9.26 -3.99 -4.64
CA ASP A 67 8.53 -2.73 -4.72
C ASP A 67 8.69 -1.93 -3.43
N ASN A 68 8.66 -2.58 -2.26
CA ASN A 68 8.96 -1.93 -0.97
C ASN A 68 10.40 -1.41 -0.92
N ALA A 69 11.37 -2.18 -1.43
CA ALA A 69 12.77 -1.76 -1.52
C ALA A 69 12.94 -0.53 -2.43
N THR A 70 12.27 -0.54 -3.58
CA THR A 70 12.28 0.58 -4.53
C THR A 70 11.62 1.82 -3.93
N GLY A 71 10.48 1.66 -3.27
CA GLY A 71 9.80 2.75 -2.57
C GLY A 71 10.66 3.38 -1.47
N LEU A 72 11.37 2.56 -0.69
CA LEU A 72 12.33 3.08 0.31
C LEU A 72 13.45 3.89 -0.35
N ASN A 73 14.00 3.39 -1.47
CA ASN A 73 15.02 4.10 -2.24
C ASN A 73 14.51 5.42 -2.83
N ASP A 74 13.26 5.46 -3.29
CA ASP A 74 12.63 6.68 -3.81
C ASP A 74 12.37 7.72 -2.73
N ILE A 75 12.03 7.29 -1.51
CA ILE A 75 11.96 8.16 -0.33
C ILE A 75 13.35 8.72 -0.01
N MET A 76 14.36 7.85 0.09
CA MET A 76 15.73 8.25 0.45
C MET A 76 16.36 9.20 -0.58
N SER A 77 16.03 9.02 -1.86
CA SER A 77 16.49 9.89 -2.95
C SER A 77 15.66 11.17 -3.11
N GLY A 78 14.62 11.37 -2.29
CA GLY A 78 13.78 12.57 -2.31
C GLY A 78 12.82 12.66 -3.51
N ARG A 79 12.68 11.58 -4.29
CA ARG A 79 11.72 11.52 -5.42
C ARG A 79 10.29 11.48 -4.93
N VAL A 80 10.07 10.90 -3.75
CA VAL A 80 8.76 10.77 -3.11
C VAL A 80 8.84 11.33 -1.70
N LYS A 81 7.82 12.11 -1.31
CA LYS A 81 7.72 12.60 0.06
C LYS A 81 7.44 11.42 1.00
N VAL A 82 8.12 11.40 2.14
CA VAL A 82 7.91 10.41 3.20
C VAL A 82 6.43 10.31 3.59
N THR A 83 5.76 11.47 3.68
CA THR A 83 4.33 11.53 4.03
C THR A 83 3.46 10.79 3.05
N ASP A 84 3.80 10.77 1.76
CA ASP A 84 2.97 10.17 0.71
C ASP A 84 3.25 8.68 0.55
N ALA A 85 4.46 8.24 0.90
CA ALA A 85 4.89 6.85 0.78
C ALA A 85 4.64 6.00 2.04
N VAL A 86 4.40 6.63 3.20
CA VAL A 86 4.17 5.92 4.46
C VAL A 86 2.68 6.04 4.85
N THR A 87 2.06 4.90 5.13
CA THR A 87 0.69 4.81 5.66
C THR A 87 0.74 4.14 7.01
N GLY A 88 0.12 4.75 8.02
CA GLY A 88 0.10 4.20 9.37
C GLY A 88 -1.04 3.20 9.60
N PRO A 89 -1.16 2.68 10.84
CA PRO A 89 -2.20 1.74 11.21
C PRO A 89 -3.63 2.26 10.97
N ILE A 90 -3.85 3.56 11.16
CA ILE A 90 -5.15 4.19 10.97
C ILE A 90 -5.49 4.24 9.47
N GLY A 91 -4.53 4.63 8.63
CA GLY A 91 -4.68 4.60 7.17
C GLY A 91 -4.91 3.18 6.65
N ILE A 92 -4.19 2.19 7.19
CA ILE A 92 -4.40 0.77 6.85
C ILE A 92 -5.81 0.31 7.20
N ALA A 93 -6.35 0.70 8.36
CA ALA A 93 -7.72 0.37 8.73
C ALA A 93 -8.74 0.93 7.72
N VAL A 94 -8.51 2.16 7.24
CA VAL A 94 -9.35 2.78 6.19
C VAL A 94 -9.26 2.01 4.86
N LEU A 95 -8.10 1.42 4.53
CA LEU A 95 -7.94 0.62 3.29
C LEU A 95 -8.83 -0.63 3.24
N PHE A 96 -9.20 -1.22 4.38
CA PHE A 96 -10.12 -2.35 4.41
C PHE A 96 -11.57 -1.94 4.09
N GLY A 97 -11.94 -0.69 4.33
CA GLY A 97 -13.26 -0.14 4.01
C GLY A 97 -14.39 -0.64 4.92
N GLY A 98 -15.62 -0.23 4.61
CA GLY A 98 -16.81 -0.54 5.41
C GLY A 98 -17.55 -1.83 5.03
N SER A 99 -17.12 -2.52 3.97
CA SER A 99 -17.74 -3.75 3.48
C SER A 99 -16.69 -4.81 3.20
N PHE A 100 -16.96 -6.05 3.62
CA PHE A 100 -16.06 -7.16 3.39
C PHE A 100 -16.07 -7.60 1.93
N ASP A 101 -14.89 -7.63 1.32
CA ASP A 101 -14.64 -8.19 -0.01
C ASP A 101 -13.50 -9.22 0.11
N TRP A 102 -13.79 -10.47 -0.24
CA TRP A 102 -12.87 -11.59 -0.06
C TRP A 102 -11.54 -11.40 -0.81
N LEU A 103 -11.61 -10.98 -2.08
CA LEU A 103 -10.43 -10.82 -2.92
C LEU A 103 -9.59 -9.63 -2.47
N ARG A 104 -10.23 -8.50 -2.18
CA ARG A 104 -9.57 -7.29 -1.67
C ARG A 104 -8.90 -7.56 -0.33
N PHE A 105 -9.57 -8.28 0.57
CA PHE A 105 -9.04 -8.64 1.88
C PHE A 105 -7.71 -9.40 1.76
N TRP A 106 -7.70 -10.51 1.02
CA TRP A 106 -6.48 -11.30 0.86
C TRP A 106 -5.38 -10.56 0.09
N ARG A 107 -5.76 -9.69 -0.84
CA ARG A 107 -4.79 -8.83 -1.53
C ARG A 107 -4.14 -7.83 -0.59
N LEU A 108 -4.90 -7.17 0.28
CA LEU A 108 -4.36 -6.25 1.28
C LEU A 108 -3.47 -7.00 2.28
N VAL A 109 -3.92 -8.14 2.80
CA VAL A 109 -3.13 -8.97 3.70
C VAL A 109 -1.81 -9.39 3.04
N ALA A 110 -1.83 -9.82 1.78
CA ALA A 110 -0.61 -10.20 1.06
C ALA A 110 0.38 -9.04 0.92
N VAL A 111 -0.09 -7.85 0.56
CA VAL A 111 0.76 -6.65 0.44
C VAL A 111 1.32 -6.22 1.80
N LEU A 112 0.49 -6.22 2.85
CA LEU A 112 0.92 -5.90 4.21
C LEU A 112 1.95 -6.90 4.73
N SER A 113 1.74 -8.20 4.51
CA SER A 113 2.68 -9.24 4.88
C SER A 113 4.03 -9.07 4.18
N ALA A 114 4.03 -8.75 2.89
CA ALA A 114 5.26 -8.48 2.14
C ALA A 114 5.99 -7.23 2.68
N ALA A 115 5.26 -6.17 3.01
CA ALA A 115 5.82 -4.96 3.61
C ALA A 115 6.45 -5.25 4.99
N ILE A 116 5.73 -5.96 5.87
CA ILE A 116 6.24 -6.34 7.19
C ILE A 116 7.49 -7.22 7.06
N ALA A 117 7.49 -8.19 6.16
CA ALA A 117 8.65 -9.03 5.88
C ALA A 117 9.85 -8.20 5.40
N PHE A 118 9.63 -7.21 4.52
CA PHE A 118 10.67 -6.29 4.07
C PHE A 118 11.23 -5.44 5.22
N PHE A 119 10.36 -4.79 6.00
CA PHE A 119 10.80 -3.94 7.10
C PHE A 119 11.55 -4.74 8.17
N ASN A 120 11.11 -5.96 8.50
CA ASN A 120 11.81 -6.84 9.46
C ASN A 120 13.23 -7.23 9.03
N LEU A 121 13.55 -7.21 7.74
CA LEU A 121 14.89 -7.48 7.24
C LEU A 121 15.83 -6.27 7.26
N LEU A 122 15.31 -5.07 7.55
CA LEU A 122 16.16 -3.89 7.68
C LEU A 122 17.08 -3.99 8.89
N PRO A 123 18.30 -3.41 8.82
CA PRO A 123 19.27 -3.41 9.91
C PRO A 123 18.89 -2.40 11.01
N LEU A 124 17.70 -2.55 11.58
CA LEU A 124 17.16 -1.71 12.64
C LEU A 124 17.15 -2.49 13.97
N PRO A 125 17.68 -1.93 15.07
CA PRO A 125 17.90 -2.67 16.32
C PRO A 125 16.70 -3.44 16.88
N VAL A 126 15.49 -2.87 16.79
CA VAL A 126 14.28 -3.46 17.35
C VAL A 126 13.64 -4.53 16.45
N LEU A 127 14.16 -4.70 15.23
CA LEU A 127 13.65 -5.63 14.24
C LEU A 127 14.61 -6.83 14.07
N ASP A 128 14.10 -7.91 13.49
CA ASP A 128 14.85 -9.17 13.30
C ASP A 128 16.18 -8.96 12.54
N GLY A 129 16.19 -8.07 11.55
CA GLY A 129 17.39 -7.70 10.78
C GLY A 129 18.46 -7.00 11.61
N GLY A 130 18.09 -6.26 12.67
CA GLY A 130 19.03 -5.71 13.64
C GLY A 130 19.71 -6.79 14.47
N HIS A 131 18.95 -7.79 14.92
CA HIS A 131 19.51 -8.96 15.60
C HIS A 131 20.43 -9.77 14.69
N ALA A 132 20.03 -9.99 13.43
CA ALA A 132 20.88 -10.63 12.44
C ALA A 132 22.20 -9.87 12.20
N LEU A 133 22.14 -8.53 12.17
CA LEU A 133 23.33 -7.69 12.07
C LEU A 133 24.24 -7.84 13.30
N PHE A 134 23.68 -7.85 14.52
CA PHE A 134 24.48 -8.06 15.74
C PHE A 134 25.19 -9.41 15.74
N ILE A 135 24.50 -10.49 15.36
CA ILE A 135 25.09 -11.82 15.24
C ILE A 135 26.18 -11.83 14.16
N GLY A 136 25.96 -11.17 13.02
CA GLY A 136 26.98 -11.03 11.97
C GLY A 136 28.24 -10.31 12.46
N ILE A 137 28.07 -9.23 13.22
CA ILE A 137 29.19 -8.50 13.84
C ILE A 137 29.92 -9.37 14.87
N GLU A 138 29.19 -10.12 15.70
CA GLU A 138 29.77 -11.04 16.68
C GLU A 138 30.55 -12.17 16.02
N ALA A 139 30.03 -12.74 14.93
CA ALA A 139 30.70 -13.78 14.14
C ALA A 139 32.03 -13.28 13.55
N ILE A 140 32.07 -12.05 13.02
CA ILE A 140 33.30 -11.43 12.51
C ILE A 140 34.29 -11.13 13.64
N ARG A 141 33.79 -10.65 14.78
CA ARG A 141 34.63 -10.23 15.91
C ARG A 141 35.08 -11.39 16.80
N GLY A 142 34.45 -12.55 16.70
CA GLY A 142 34.72 -13.74 17.52
C GLY A 142 34.38 -13.58 19.00
N LYS A 143 33.68 -12.51 19.39
CA LYS A 143 33.28 -12.25 20.79
C LYS A 143 31.93 -11.54 20.89
N PRO A 144 31.11 -11.89 21.89
CA PRO A 144 29.77 -11.32 22.06
C PRO A 144 29.83 -9.81 22.28
N LEU A 145 28.78 -9.11 21.84
CA LEU A 145 28.57 -7.70 22.17
C LEU A 145 28.28 -7.56 23.66
N SER A 146 28.71 -6.44 24.24
CA SER A 146 28.36 -6.12 25.62
C SER A 146 26.84 -6.03 25.73
N THR A 147 26.27 -6.78 26.66
CA THR A 147 24.83 -6.81 26.95
C THR A 147 24.27 -5.40 27.22
N THR A 148 25.05 -4.58 27.92
CA THR A 148 24.73 -3.17 28.19
C THR A 148 24.62 -2.35 26.90
N ILE A 149 25.56 -2.50 25.97
CA ILE A 149 25.56 -1.77 24.69
C ILE A 149 24.36 -2.21 23.85
N THR A 150 24.12 -3.51 23.72
CA THR A 150 22.98 -4.04 22.95
C THR A 150 21.65 -3.56 23.53
N ALA A 151 21.50 -3.52 24.86
CA ALA A 151 20.30 -3.00 25.51
C ALA A 151 20.05 -1.52 25.21
N TYR A 152 21.08 -0.68 25.27
CA TYR A 152 20.95 0.73 24.90
C TYR A 152 20.58 0.92 23.43
N ILE A 153 21.22 0.17 22.51
CA ILE A 153 20.91 0.23 21.09
C ILE A 153 19.46 -0.21 20.83
N GLN A 154 19.00 -1.28 21.49
CA GLN A 154 17.61 -1.76 21.39
C GLN A 154 16.62 -0.70 21.87
N LEU A 155 16.89 -0.08 23.02
CA LEU A 155 16.03 0.95 23.61
C LEU A 155 15.92 2.17 22.69
N ILE A 156 17.06 2.65 22.17
CA ILE A 156 17.08 3.77 21.22
C ILE A 156 16.30 3.41 19.95
N GLY A 157 16.48 2.20 19.43
CA GLY A 157 15.75 1.70 18.27
C GLY A 157 14.24 1.65 18.51
N PHE A 158 13.81 1.08 19.64
CA PHE A 158 12.41 1.01 20.04
C PHE A 158 11.78 2.40 20.16
N VAL A 159 12.43 3.32 20.88
CA VAL A 159 11.93 4.69 21.05
C VAL A 159 11.83 5.40 19.69
N THR A 160 12.81 5.23 18.81
CA THR A 160 12.81 5.83 17.48
C THR A 160 11.65 5.33 16.63
N VAL A 161 11.41 4.00 16.59
CA VAL A 161 10.30 3.41 15.85
C VAL A 161 8.95 3.79 16.46
N ALA A 162 8.84 3.82 17.79
CA ALA A 162 7.61 4.24 18.48
C ALA A 162 7.26 5.70 18.17
N LEU A 163 8.24 6.61 18.19
CA LEU A 163 8.04 8.01 17.82
C LEU A 163 7.63 8.15 16.34
N LEU A 164 8.26 7.38 15.45
CA LEU A 164 7.87 7.36 14.04
C LEU A 164 6.44 6.85 13.86
N ALA A 165 6.03 5.80 14.56
CA ALA A 165 4.67 5.27 14.51
C ALA A 165 3.64 6.30 14.98
N ILE A 166 3.92 7.03 16.07
CA ILE A 166 3.08 8.13 16.54
C ILE A 166 3.00 9.23 15.49
N TYR A 167 4.13 9.64 14.92
CA TYR A 167 4.18 10.67 13.87
C TYR A 167 3.33 10.30 12.64
N VAL A 168 3.43 9.06 12.16
CA VAL A 168 2.64 8.57 11.04
C VAL A 168 1.15 8.50 11.39
N CYS A 169 0.80 8.06 12.60
CA CYS A 169 -0.60 8.10 13.06
C CYS A 169 -1.18 9.51 13.05
N VAL A 170 -0.41 10.53 13.44
CA VAL A 170 -0.85 11.94 13.36
C VAL A 170 -1.07 12.36 11.91
N ILE A 171 -0.17 11.98 10.99
CA ILE A 171 -0.33 12.25 9.56
C ILE A 171 -1.59 11.57 9.01
N ASP A 172 -1.86 10.32 9.38
CA ASP A 172 -3.06 9.60 8.97
C ASP A 172 -4.33 10.35 9.40
N ILE A 173 -4.38 10.81 10.65
CA ILE A 173 -5.53 11.58 11.17
C ILE A 173 -5.71 12.88 10.37
N ILE A 174 -4.64 13.64 10.16
CA ILE A 174 -4.69 14.88 9.38
C ILE A 174 -5.19 14.60 7.96
N ARG A 175 -4.67 13.54 7.33
CA ARG A 175 -5.09 13.12 5.99
C ARG A 175 -6.58 12.79 5.95
N ILE A 176 -7.08 12.02 6.91
CA ILE A 176 -8.49 11.61 6.95
C ILE A 176 -9.41 12.81 7.22
N VAL A 177 -9.01 13.75 8.06
CA VAL A 177 -9.80 14.95 8.38
C VAL A 177 -9.84 15.94 7.21
N ASN A 178 -8.78 16.00 6.40
CA ASN A 178 -8.66 16.92 5.28
C ASN A 178 -9.15 16.34 3.93
N ILE A 179 -9.80 15.17 3.96
CA ILE A 179 -10.50 14.50 2.85
C ILE A 179 -12.00 14.78 2.97
#